data_AF-A0A7J6U2W2-F1
#
_entry.id   AF-A0A7J6U2W2-F1
#
_cell.length_a   1.000
_cell.length_b   1.000
_cell.length_c   1.000
_cell.angle_alpha   90.00
_cell.angle_beta   90.00
_cell.angle_gamma   90.00
#
_symmetry.space_group_name_H-M   'P 1'
#
loop_
_entity.id
_entity.type
_entity.pdbx_description
1 polymer ?
#
loop_
_entity_poly.entity_id
_entity_poly.type
_entity_poly.pdbx_seq_one_letter_code
_entity_poly.pdbx_strand_id
1 'polypeptide(L)'
;MCGSGLGISMSANKCKGIRCALCSSNYDARYSRLHNNANVLALTACTIHSSSPHAQVLAMGGRTTGVEVAREILATYINTDFEGGRHQRRIDKMMALENKN
;
A
#
# COMPACT_ATOMS: atom_id res chain seq x y z
N MET A 1 -11.32 -7.60 5.19
CA MET A 1 -12.11 -6.37 5.45
C MET A 1 -11.84 -5.92 6.88
N CYS A 2 -11.30 -4.72 7.10
CA CYS A 2 -11.07 -4.15 8.44
C CYS A 2 -11.37 -2.65 8.36
N GLY A 3 -12.21 -2.11 9.24
CA GLY A 3 -12.71 -0.73 9.13
C GLY A 3 -11.64 0.36 9.00
N SER A 4 -10.46 0.18 9.58
CA SER A 4 -9.35 1.14 9.53
C SER A 4 -8.20 0.77 8.58
N GLY A 5 -8.25 -0.41 7.94
CA GLY A 5 -7.12 -0.90 7.13
C GLY A 5 -5.87 -1.32 7.94
N LEU A 6 -5.81 -1.06 9.25
CA LEU A 6 -4.66 -1.38 10.11
C LEU A 6 -4.46 -2.89 10.29
N GLY A 7 -5.53 -3.63 10.62
CA GLY A 7 -5.42 -5.06 10.85
C GLY A 7 -4.94 -5.81 9.61
N ILE A 8 -5.50 -5.45 8.46
CA ILE A 8 -5.13 -6.07 7.19
C ILE A 8 -3.72 -5.69 6.73
N SER A 9 -3.25 -4.46 6.97
CA SER A 9 -1.86 -4.10 6.64
C SER A 9 -0.85 -4.82 7.54
N MET A 10 -1.12 -4.91 8.85
CA MET A 10 -0.26 -5.65 9.78
C MET A 10 -0.20 -7.14 9.45
N SER A 11 -1.34 -7.77 9.14
CA SER A 11 -1.38 -9.17 8.73
C SER A 11 -0.70 -9.41 7.38
N ALA A 12 -0.91 -8.55 6.39
CA ALA A 12 -0.29 -8.70 5.07
C ALA A 12 1.24 -8.59 5.15
N ASN A 13 1.76 -7.67 5.96
CA ASN A 13 3.21 -7.50 6.17
C ASN A 13 3.89 -8.68 6.91
N LYS A 14 3.14 -9.69 7.39
CA LYS A 14 3.72 -10.94 7.91
C LYS A 14 4.12 -11.91 6.80
N CYS A 15 3.62 -11.72 5.58
CA CYS A 15 3.97 -12.54 4.44
C CYS A 15 5.31 -12.08 3.85
N LYS A 16 6.25 -13.02 3.66
CA LYS A 16 7.59 -12.71 3.12
C LYS A 16 7.47 -12.00 1.77
N GLY A 17 8.21 -10.91 1.61
CA GLY A 17 8.21 -10.10 0.39
C GLY A 17 6.99 -9.18 0.22
N ILE A 18 6.03 -9.18 1.15
CA ILE A 18 4.91 -8.24 1.13
C ILE A 18 5.28 -6.96 1.87
N ARG A 19 5.06 -5.83 1.19
CA ARG A 19 5.20 -4.48 1.70
C ARG A 19 3.87 -3.76 1.49
N CYS A 20 2.97 -4.00 2.42
CA CYS A 20 1.66 -3.39 2.50
C CYS A 20 1.73 -2.02 3.18
N ALA A 21 1.39 -0.97 2.43
CA ALA A 21 1.29 0.38 2.93
C ALA A 21 -0.17 0.74 3.20
N LEU A 22 -0.46 1.22 4.42
CA LEU A 22 -1.75 1.84 4.73
C LEU A 22 -1.69 3.32 4.32
N CYS A 23 -2.51 3.71 3.35
CA CYS A 23 -2.56 5.07 2.85
C CYS A 23 -3.93 5.69 3.11
N SER A 24 -3.93 6.93 3.59
CA SER A 24 -5.13 7.76 3.77
C SER A 24 -5.10 9.02 2.91
N SER A 25 -3.99 9.31 2.23
CA SER A 25 -3.81 10.48 1.36
C SER A 25 -2.98 10.16 0.11
N ASN A 26 -3.05 11.05 -0.90
CA ASN A 26 -2.21 10.98 -2.11
C ASN A 26 -0.71 11.05 -1.78
N TYR A 27 -0.34 11.79 -0.73
CA TYR A 27 1.04 11.88 -0.25
C TYR A 27 1.55 10.49 0.19
N ASP A 28 0.77 9.79 1.00
CA ASP A 28 1.14 8.45 1.48
C ASP A 28 1.23 7.45 0.32
N ALA A 29 0.29 7.55 -0.63
CA ALA A 29 0.25 6.73 -1.83
C ALA A 29 1.54 6.87 -2.64
N ARG A 30 1.94 8.11 -2.90
CA ARG A 30 3.16 8.44 -3.65
C ARG A 30 4.39 7.93 -2.93
N TYR A 31 4.57 8.31 -1.67
CA TYR A 31 5.80 7.99 -0.96
C TYR A 31 5.92 6.52 -0.56
N SER A 32 4.79 5.82 -0.41
CA SER A 32 4.81 4.37 -0.21
C SER A 32 5.41 3.62 -1.41
N ARG A 33 5.10 4.05 -2.64
CA ARG A 33 5.73 3.51 -3.85
C ARG A 33 7.15 4.04 -4.04
N LEU A 34 7.30 5.36 -4.03
CA LEU A 34 8.54 6.06 -4.35
C LEU A 34 9.70 5.62 -3.43
N HIS A 35 9.47 5.53 -2.12
CA HIS A 35 10.53 5.25 -1.15
C HIS A 35 10.51 3.83 -0.60
N ASN A 36 9.36 3.18 -0.51
CA ASN A 36 9.25 1.89 0.17
C ASN A 36 9.01 0.73 -0.80
N ASN A 37 8.84 1.01 -2.10
CA ASN A 37 8.45 0.03 -3.11
C ASN A 37 7.33 -0.88 -2.59
N ALA A 38 6.30 -0.27 -1.99
CA ALA A 38 5.13 -0.98 -1.53
C ALA A 38 4.51 -1.74 -2.71
N ASN A 39 4.17 -3.00 -2.51
CA ASN A 39 3.54 -3.86 -3.52
C ASN A 39 2.09 -4.21 -3.17
N VAL A 40 1.64 -3.83 -1.97
CA VAL A 40 0.24 -3.93 -1.55
C VAL A 40 -0.18 -2.57 -1.01
N LEU A 41 -1.39 -2.14 -1.38
CA LEU A 41 -2.00 -0.90 -0.91
C LEU A 41 -3.21 -1.25 -0.04
N ALA A 42 -3.14 -0.87 1.23
CA ALA A 42 -4.29 -0.84 2.11
C ALA A 42 -4.84 0.58 2.16
N LEU A 43 -6.14 0.73 1.99
CA LEU A 43 -6.82 2.02 2.11
C LEU A 43 -7.70 2.03 3.33
N THR A 44 -7.67 3.13 4.07
CA THR A 44 -8.88 3.56 4.77
C THR A 44 -9.87 3.93 3.65
N ALA A 45 -10.95 3.19 3.44
CA ALA A 45 -11.90 3.47 2.36
C ALA A 45 -13.32 2.97 2.62
N CYS A 46 -14.29 3.89 2.55
CA CYS A 46 -15.69 3.57 2.27
C CYS A 46 -15.81 3.18 0.79
N THR A 47 -16.29 1.96 0.52
CA THR A 47 -16.73 1.39 -0.78
C THR A 47 -16.15 1.99 -2.07
N ILE A 48 -15.15 1.34 -2.66
CA ILE A 48 -14.78 1.52 -4.09
C ILE A 48 -15.25 0.30 -4.88
N HIS A 49 -16.05 0.53 -5.93
CA HIS A 49 -16.41 -0.47 -6.93
C HIS A 49 -15.21 -0.64 -7.86
N SER A 50 -14.58 -1.82 -7.86
CA SER A 50 -13.34 -2.06 -8.61
C SER A 50 -13.66 -2.37 -10.08
N SER A 51 -13.17 -1.53 -10.99
CA SER A 51 -13.17 -1.79 -12.44
C SER A 51 -11.77 -1.72 -13.06
N SER A 52 -10.68 -1.76 -12.27
CA SER A 52 -9.31 -1.62 -12.79
C SER A 52 -8.47 -2.91 -12.60
N PRO A 53 -7.95 -3.51 -13.69
CA PRO A 53 -7.32 -4.84 -13.68
C PRO A 53 -5.86 -4.88 -13.18
N HIS A 54 -5.23 -3.73 -12.85
CA HIS A 54 -3.81 -3.66 -12.50
C HIS A 54 -3.51 -3.56 -10.99
N ALA A 55 -4.54 -3.53 -10.13
CA ALA A 55 -4.35 -3.50 -8.69
C ALA A 55 -4.28 -4.93 -8.12
N GLN A 56 -3.08 -5.45 -7.93
CA GLN A 56 -2.89 -6.69 -7.16
C GLN A 56 -3.05 -6.37 -5.66
N VAL A 57 -4.18 -6.82 -5.11
CA VAL A 57 -4.58 -6.79 -3.69
C VAL A 57 -5.01 -5.42 -3.16
N LEU A 58 -6.31 -5.15 -3.30
CA LEU A 58 -7.00 -4.00 -2.72
C LEU A 58 -7.67 -4.42 -1.39
N ALA A 59 -7.17 -3.90 -0.27
CA ALA A 59 -7.74 -4.13 1.05
C ALA A 59 -8.73 -3.01 1.43
N MET A 60 -10.03 -3.33 1.52
CA MET A 60 -11.10 -2.36 1.78
C MET A 60 -11.40 -2.20 3.29
N GLY A 61 -11.46 -0.95 3.76
CA GLY A 61 -11.77 -0.60 5.14
C GLY A 61 -12.77 0.54 5.27
N GLY A 62 -14.05 0.20 5.42
CA GLY A 62 -15.15 1.15 5.45
C GLY A 62 -15.17 2.00 6.72
N ARG A 63 -15.02 3.33 6.56
CA ARG A 63 -15.74 4.40 7.31
C ARG A 63 -15.32 5.85 6.99
N THR A 64 -14.15 6.13 6.40
CA THR A 64 -13.54 7.49 6.54
C THR A 64 -13.23 8.28 5.27
N THR A 65 -13.42 7.72 4.06
CA THR A 65 -12.90 8.33 2.81
C THR A 65 -13.89 8.17 1.68
N GLY A 66 -14.15 9.26 0.96
CA GLY A 66 -15.02 9.27 -0.23
C GLY A 66 -14.40 8.50 -1.40
N VAL A 67 -15.26 7.95 -2.28
CA VAL A 67 -14.89 7.13 -3.45
C VAL A 67 -13.89 7.86 -4.36
N GLU A 68 -14.07 9.15 -4.55
CA GLU A 68 -13.21 9.99 -5.39
C GLU A 68 -11.78 10.08 -4.84
N VAL A 69 -11.64 10.32 -3.53
CA VAL A 69 -10.34 10.38 -2.85
C VAL A 69 -9.63 9.03 -2.93
N ALA A 70 -10.35 7.92 -2.73
CA ALA A 70 -9.78 6.58 -2.86
C ALA A 70 -9.29 6.30 -4.30
N ARG A 71 -10.01 6.78 -5.32
CA ARG A 71 -9.62 6.66 -6.73
C ARG A 71 -8.36 7.46 -7.04
N GLU A 72 -8.24 8.68 -6.51
CA GLU A 72 -7.03 9.50 -6.66
C GLU A 72 -5.81 8.87 -5.99
N ILE A 73 -5.99 8.34 -4.77
CA ILE A 73 -4.93 7.63 -4.06
C ILE A 73 -4.45 6.44 -4.87
N LEU A 74 -5.39 5.63 -5.39
CA LEU A 74 -5.06 4.48 -6.23
C LEU A 74 -4.34 4.91 -7.52
N ALA A 75 -4.82 5.97 -8.18
CA ALA A 75 -4.19 6.51 -9.37
C ALA A 75 -2.76 7.00 -9.09
N THR A 76 -2.55 7.71 -7.98
CA THR A 76 -1.22 8.17 -7.56
C THR A 76 -0.30 6.98 -7.27
N TYR A 77 -0.80 5.95 -6.57
CA TYR A 77 -0.03 4.74 -6.28
C TYR A 77 0.39 3.99 -7.55
N ILE A 78 -0.53 3.75 -8.49
CA ILE A 78 -0.23 3.00 -9.71
C ILE A 78 0.75 3.77 -10.62
N ASN A 79 0.62 5.09 -10.70
CA ASN A 79 1.46 5.92 -11.57
C ASN A 79 2.79 6.36 -10.92
N THR A 80 3.04 5.99 -9.66
CA THR A 80 4.31 6.33 -8.99
C THR A 80 5.30 5.19 -9.13
N ASP A 81 6.41 5.47 -9.82
CA ASP A 81 7.55 4.58 -9.90
C ASP A 81 8.40 4.61 -8.63
N PHE A 82 9.14 3.53 -8.41
CA PHE A 82 10.08 3.42 -7.30
C PHE A 82 11.38 4.18 -7.62
N GLU A 83 11.84 5.03 -6.71
CA GLU A 83 13.03 5.89 -6.91
C GLU A 83 14.35 5.12 -6.85
N GLY A 84 14.40 4.01 -6.12
CA GLY A 84 15.64 3.25 -5.94
C GLY A 84 16.71 3.99 -5.15
N GLY A 85 17.98 3.80 -5.51
CA GLY A 85 19.13 4.43 -4.85
C GLY A 85 19.21 4.11 -3.34
N ARG A 86 19.21 5.15 -2.50
CA ARG A 86 19.27 4.99 -1.03
C ARG A 86 18.08 4.21 -0.47
N HIS A 87 16.95 4.20 -1.18
CA HIS A 87 15.72 3.54 -0.76
C HIS A 87 15.82 2.02 -0.91
N GLN A 88 16.53 1.55 -1.94
CA GLN A 88 16.80 0.12 -2.13
C GLN A 88 17.56 -0.47 -0.92
N ARG A 89 18.55 0.25 -0.38
CA ARG A 89 19.31 -0.19 0.81
C ARG A 89 18.42 -0.44 2.02
N ARG A 90 17.30 0.28 2.17
CA ARG A 90 16.34 0.06 3.27
C ARG A 90 15.51 -1.20 3.01
N ILE A 91 15.10 -1.41 1.77
CA ILE A 91 14.38 -2.61 1.35
C ILE A 91 15.24 -3.85 1.57
N ASP A 92 16.52 -3.81 1.17
CA ASP A 92 17.44 -4.94 1.33
C ASP A 92 17.61 -5.31 2.81
N LYS A 93 17.67 -4.32 3.71
CA LYS A 93 17.70 -4.54 5.16
C LYS A 93 16.42 -5.18 5.69
N MET A 94 15.26 -4.73 5.22
CA MET A 94 13.97 -5.33 5.61
C MET A 94 13.89 -6.79 5.14
N MET A 95 14.25 -7.06 3.88
CA MET A 95 14.27 -8.42 3.33
C MET A 95 15.28 -9.33 4.05
N ALA A 96 16.45 -8.80 4.43
CA ALA A 96 17.43 -9.55 5.20
C ALA A 96 16.92 -9.94 6.60
N LEU A 97 16.09 -9.10 7.24
CA LEU A 97 15.43 -9.42 8.50
C LEU A 97 14.32 -10.47 8.31
N GLU A 98 13.53 -10.37 7.24
CA GLU A 98 12.50 -11.36 6.89
C GLU A 98 13.09 -12.75 6.61
N ASN A 99 14.31 -12.84 6.10
CA ASN A 99 14.99 -14.11 5.80
C ASN A 99 15.69 -14.74 7.02
N LYS A 100 15.88 -13.99 8.11
CA LYS A 100 16.46 -14.49 9.35
C LYS A 100 15.43 -15.17 10.27
N ASN A 101 14.13 -14.98 10.00
CA ASN A 101 13.00 -15.54 10.73
C ASN A 101 12.23 -16.55 9.87
#